data_AF-A0A7S0EU45-F1
#
_entry.id   AF-A0A7S0EU45-F1
#
_cell.length_a   1.000
_cell.length_b   1.000
_cell.length_c   1.000
_cell.angle_alpha   90.00
_cell.angle_beta   90.00
_cell.angle_gamma   90.00
#
_symmetry.space_group_name_H-M   'P 1'
#
loop_
_entity.id
_entity.type
_entity.pdbx_description
1 polymer ?
#
loop_
_entity_poly.entity_id
_entity_poly.type
_entity_poly.pdbx_seq_one_letter_code
_entity_poly.pdbx_strand_id
1 'polypeptide(L)'
;RDEPCKVWVLEVGNVRTRTEETPRLFFSGALHGDERIGPTALLELACFLLGTYKSDPWVKILLETRVLVLVPAANAVGYQESRREELGVDPNRDFAFDTSSS
;
A
#
# COMPACT_ATOMS: atom_id res chain seq x y z
N ARG A 1 21.27 15.97 -3.64
CA ARG A 1 20.08 15.21 -3.16
C ARG A 1 20.15 13.92 -3.96
N ASP A 2 20.93 12.96 -3.48
CA ASP A 2 21.37 11.80 -4.27
C ASP A 2 20.92 10.48 -3.64
N GLU A 3 20.00 10.53 -2.67
CA GLU A 3 19.42 9.33 -2.11
C GLU A 3 18.25 8.87 -3.00
N PRO A 4 18.21 7.57 -3.38
CA PRO A 4 17.10 7.04 -4.16
C PRO A 4 15.77 7.16 -3.41
N CYS A 5 14.68 7.33 -4.15
CA CYS A 5 13.34 7.31 -3.57
C CYS A 5 13.08 5.96 -2.91
N LYS A 6 12.52 5.97 -1.69
CA LYS A 6 12.19 4.77 -0.94
C LYS A 6 10.72 4.42 -1.13
N VAL A 7 10.44 3.16 -1.43
CA VAL A 7 9.09 2.60 -1.36
C VAL A 7 8.82 2.21 0.08
N TRP A 8 7.90 2.91 0.73
CA TRP A 8 7.52 2.64 2.12
C TRP A 8 6.45 1.57 2.18
N VAL A 9 6.61 0.62 3.11
CA VAL A 9 5.63 -0.41 3.44
C VAL A 9 5.22 -0.24 4.89
N LEU A 10 3.93 -0.13 5.14
CA LEU A 10 3.36 -0.07 6.48
C LEU A 10 2.53 -1.33 6.72
N GLU A 11 2.91 -2.11 7.74
CA GLU A 11 2.08 -3.22 8.22
C GLU A 11 1.23 -2.77 9.41
N VAL A 12 -0.10 -2.90 9.29
CA VAL A 12 -1.06 -2.56 10.35
C VAL A 12 -1.85 -3.81 10.73
N GLY A 13 -1.75 -4.21 12.00
CA GLY A 13 -2.42 -5.38 12.56
C GLY A 13 -1.91 -5.67 13.97
N ASN A 14 -2.59 -6.54 14.71
CA ASN A 14 -2.17 -6.89 16.05
C ASN A 14 -0.99 -7.88 16.01
N VAL A 15 0.20 -7.37 16.30
CA VAL A 15 1.45 -8.16 16.33
C VAL A 15 1.46 -9.29 17.35
N ARG A 16 0.59 -9.24 18.36
CA ARG A 16 0.51 -10.26 19.42
C ARG A 16 -0.35 -11.45 19.04
N THR A 17 -1.30 -11.28 18.12
CA THR A 17 -2.24 -12.33 17.73
C THR A 17 -1.96 -12.87 16.33
N ARG A 18 -1.23 -12.14 15.48
CA ARG A 18 -0.91 -12.59 14.13
C ARG A 18 -0.01 -13.84 14.13
N THR A 19 -0.28 -14.72 13.17
CA THR A 19 0.49 -15.92 12.82
C THR A 19 0.87 -15.86 11.33
N GLU A 20 1.61 -16.86 10.83
CA GLU A 20 1.93 -16.96 9.40
C GLU A 20 0.69 -17.16 8.53
N GLU A 21 -0.36 -17.79 9.08
CA GLU A 21 -1.63 -18.05 8.41
C GLU A 21 -2.60 -16.85 8.46
N THR A 22 -2.25 -15.79 9.18
CA THR A 22 -3.11 -14.61 9.28
C THR A 22 -3.24 -13.93 7.91
N PRO A 23 -4.45 -13.78 7.35
CA PRO A 23 -4.59 -13.26 6.00
C PRO A 23 -4.09 -11.82 5.88
N ARG A 24 -3.38 -11.56 4.79
CA ARG A 24 -2.79 -10.27 4.46
C ARG A 24 -3.61 -9.56 3.38
N LEU A 25 -3.95 -8.31 3.62
CA LEU A 25 -4.63 -7.44 2.66
C LEU A 25 -3.64 -6.41 2.13
N PHE A 26 -3.41 -6.40 0.83
CA PHE A 26 -2.50 -5.44 0.20
C PHE A 26 -3.26 -4.27 -0.38
N PHE A 27 -2.84 -3.06 -0.04
CA PHE A 27 -3.35 -1.82 -0.63
C PHE A 27 -2.17 -0.99 -1.12
N SER A 28 -2.25 -0.54 -2.37
CA SER A 28 -1.25 0.37 -2.95
C SER A 28 -1.89 1.64 -3.48
N GLY A 29 -1.14 2.73 -3.42
CA GLY A 29 -1.45 4.01 -4.06
C GLY A 29 -0.33 4.42 -5.01
N ALA A 30 -0.64 5.39 -5.87
CA ALA A 30 0.28 5.97 -6.85
C ALA A 30 1.11 4.91 -7.59
N LEU A 31 0.42 3.94 -8.20
CA LEU A 31 1.02 3.06 -9.20
C LEU A 31 1.45 3.93 -10.40
N HIS A 32 0.54 4.80 -10.86
CA HIS A 32 0.96 5.98 -11.61
C HIS A 32 1.29 7.11 -10.63
N GLY A 33 2.47 7.71 -10.77
CA GLY A 33 2.97 8.67 -9.77
C GLY A 33 2.21 10.00 -9.70
N ASP A 34 1.51 10.38 -10.78
CA ASP A 34 0.65 11.55 -10.88
C ASP A 34 -0.79 11.31 -10.35
N GLU A 35 -1.14 10.07 -9.98
CA GLU A 35 -2.41 9.73 -9.32
C GLU A 35 -2.31 9.88 -7.79
N ARG A 36 -2.39 11.14 -7.34
CA ARG A 36 -1.98 11.58 -5.98
C ARG A 36 -2.91 11.20 -4.83
N ILE A 37 -4.15 10.81 -5.09
CA ILE A 37 -5.16 10.60 -4.03
C ILE A 37 -4.85 9.33 -3.21
N GLY A 38 -4.37 8.27 -3.86
CA GLY A 38 -4.09 6.97 -3.23
C GLY A 38 -3.17 7.06 -2.01
N PRO A 39 -1.96 7.65 -2.11
CA PRO A 39 -1.05 7.80 -0.98
C PRO A 39 -1.69 8.43 0.26
N THR A 40 -2.41 9.56 0.08
CA THR A 40 -3.09 10.24 1.20
C THR A 40 -4.20 9.37 1.78
N ALA A 41 -5.02 8.75 0.93
CA ALA A 41 -6.10 7.87 1.40
C ALA A 41 -5.57 6.68 2.22
N LEU A 42 -4.44 6.09 1.85
CA LEU A 42 -3.83 4.99 2.61
C LEU A 42 -3.23 5.43 3.94
N LEU A 43 -2.61 6.62 4.00
CA LEU A 43 -2.12 7.18 5.26
C LEU A 43 -3.28 7.53 6.20
N GLU A 44 -4.33 8.14 5.70
CA GLU A 44 -5.54 8.44 6.48
C GLU A 44 -6.25 7.16 6.96
N LEU A 45 -6.29 6.11 6.12
CA LEU A 45 -6.77 4.80 6.54
C LEU A 45 -5.96 4.26 7.73
N ALA A 46 -4.63 4.33 7.67
CA ALA A 46 -3.79 3.88 8.78
C ALA A 46 -4.06 4.68 10.06
N CYS A 47 -4.13 6.01 9.95
CA CYS A 47 -4.48 6.90 11.07
C CYS A 47 -5.85 6.55 11.66
N PHE A 48 -6.87 6.36 10.81
CA PHE A 48 -8.21 5.97 11.24
C PHE A 48 -8.21 4.64 12.00
N LEU A 49 -7.58 3.61 11.44
CA LEU A 49 -7.52 2.28 12.03
C LEU A 49 -6.82 2.29 13.40
N LEU A 50 -5.67 2.97 13.49
CA LEU A 50 -4.92 3.08 14.74
C LEU A 50 -5.65 3.94 15.78
N GLY A 51 -6.28 5.03 15.34
CA GLY A 51 -7.00 5.96 16.21
C GLY A 51 -8.29 5.36 16.79
N THR A 52 -8.93 4.43 16.08
CA THR A 52 -10.23 3.85 16.47
C THR A 52 -10.15 2.42 16.99
N TYR A 53 -8.97 1.77 16.96
CA TYR A 53 -8.78 0.37 17.38
C TYR A 53 -9.38 0.02 18.76
N LYS A 54 -9.37 0.96 19.72
CA LYS A 54 -9.91 0.73 21.07
C LYS A 54 -11.41 0.95 21.19
N SER A 55 -12.01 1.75 20.30
CA SER A 55 -13.39 2.22 20.41
C SER A 55 -14.34 1.63 19.38
N ASP A 56 -13.83 1.26 18.21
CA ASP A 56 -14.62 0.68 17.13
C ASP A 56 -14.46 -0.86 17.12
N PRO A 57 -15.54 -1.63 17.36
CA PRO A 57 -15.49 -3.08 17.42
C PRO A 57 -15.15 -3.73 16.06
N TRP A 58 -15.52 -3.10 14.94
CA TRP A 58 -15.22 -3.62 13.60
C TRP A 58 -13.76 -3.42 13.24
N VAL A 59 -13.21 -2.24 13.55
CA VAL A 59 -11.77 -1.98 13.40
C VAL A 59 -10.96 -2.92 14.28
N LYS A 60 -11.42 -3.16 15.51
CA LYS A 60 -10.80 -4.16 16.39
C LYS A 60 -10.79 -5.54 15.73
N ILE A 61 -11.95 -6.05 15.29
CA ILE A 61 -12.03 -7.36 14.62
C ILE A 61 -11.10 -7.41 13.40
N LEU A 62 -11.07 -6.36 12.58
CA LEU A 62 -10.21 -6.28 11.41
C LEU A 62 -8.73 -6.42 11.80
N LEU A 63 -8.24 -5.61 12.74
CA LEU A 63 -6.83 -5.62 13.14
C LEU A 63 -6.43 -6.83 13.99
N GLU A 64 -7.37 -7.49 14.67
CA GLU A 64 -7.12 -8.73 15.41
C GLU A 64 -7.03 -9.96 14.50
N THR A 65 -7.64 -9.92 13.31
CA THR A 65 -7.80 -11.10 12.43
C THR A 65 -7.11 -10.97 11.09
N ARG A 66 -6.58 -9.80 10.73
CA ARG A 66 -5.92 -9.52 9.45
C ARG A 66 -4.68 -8.65 9.67
N VAL A 67 -3.78 -8.71 8.70
CA VAL A 67 -2.68 -7.74 8.56
C VAL A 67 -2.91 -6.95 7.29
N LEU A 68 -3.01 -5.63 7.40
CA LEU A 68 -3.04 -4.73 6.25
C LEU A 68 -1.61 -4.34 5.91
N VAL A 69 -1.23 -4.51 4.64
CA VAL A 69 0.06 -4.11 4.07
C VAL A 69 -0.21 -2.94 3.14
N LEU A 70 0.19 -1.75 3.56
CA LEU A 70 -0.09 -0.49 2.87
C LEU A 70 1.19 0.01 2.20
N VAL A 71 1.11 0.31 0.90
CA VAL A 71 2.17 0.93 0.11
C VAL A 71 1.65 2.24 -0.48
N PRO A 72 1.84 3.38 0.21
CA PRO A 72 1.24 4.65 -0.20
C PRO A 72 1.62 5.07 -1.62
N ALA A 73 2.89 4.93 -2.00
CA ALA A 73 3.38 5.24 -3.34
C ALA A 73 4.23 4.08 -3.86
N ALA A 74 3.64 3.23 -4.71
CA ALA A 74 4.35 2.13 -5.36
C ALA A 74 5.39 2.66 -6.36
N ASN A 75 5.03 3.66 -7.16
CA ASN A 75 5.96 4.42 -7.99
C ASN A 75 6.44 5.67 -7.24
N ALA A 76 7.40 5.49 -6.33
CA ALA A 76 7.89 6.57 -5.48
C ALA A 76 8.63 7.68 -6.27
N VAL A 77 9.32 7.32 -7.36
CA VAL A 77 10.01 8.28 -8.24
C VAL A 77 9.03 9.11 -9.03
N GLY A 78 8.07 8.48 -9.72
CA GLY A 78 7.00 9.16 -10.44
C GLY A 78 6.14 10.00 -9.51
N TYR A 79 5.90 9.55 -8.27
CA TYR A 79 5.27 10.39 -7.25
C TYR A 79 6.12 11.62 -6.95
N GLN A 80 7.42 11.49 -6.68
CA GLN A 80 8.27 12.67 -6.44
C GLN A 80 8.28 13.65 -7.64
N GLU A 81 8.27 13.12 -8.86
CA GLU A 81 8.35 13.91 -10.10
C GLU A 81 6.99 14.38 -10.63
N SER A 82 5.88 13.96 -10.02
CA SER A 82 4.51 14.17 -10.52
C SER A 82 4.35 13.65 -11.96
N ARG A 83 4.76 12.41 -12.19
CA ARG A 83 4.72 11.71 -13.48
C ARG A 83 4.05 10.36 -13.38
N ARG A 84 3.37 9.96 -14.46
CA ARG A 84 2.71 8.67 -14.58
C ARG A 84 3.70 7.50 -14.48
N GLU A 85 4.78 7.59 -15.23
CA GLU A 85 5.76 6.52 -15.42
C GLU A 85 6.72 6.37 -14.22
N GLU A 86 7.26 5.17 -14.06
CA GLU A 86 8.44 4.90 -13.25
C GLU A 86 9.65 4.82 -14.18
N LEU A 87 10.55 5.80 -14.11
CA LEU A 87 11.77 5.85 -14.93
C LEU A 87 11.52 5.69 -16.45
N GLY A 88 10.37 6.17 -16.94
CA GLY A 88 9.98 6.12 -18.35
C GLY A 88 9.19 4.88 -18.77
N VAL A 89 8.87 3.97 -17.84
CA VAL A 89 8.01 2.80 -18.07
C VAL A 89 6.67 3.01 -17.36
N ASP A 90 5.56 2.67 -18.03
CA ASP A 90 4.25 2.61 -17.37
C ASP A 90 4.19 1.34 -16.50
N PRO A 91 4.22 1.44 -15.15
CA PRO A 91 4.30 0.27 -14.29
C PRO A 91 3.04 -0.59 -14.36
N ASN A 92 1.89 -0.04 -14.75
CA ASN A 92 0.66 -0.79 -14.96
C ASN A 92 0.63 -1.51 -16.33
N ARG A 93 1.74 -1.51 -17.07
CA ARG A 93 1.96 -2.27 -18.31
C ARG A 93 3.22 -3.14 -18.26
N ASP A 94 3.92 -3.16 -17.13
CA ASP A 94 5.19 -3.89 -16.94
C ASP A 94 5.04 -5.16 -16.08
N PHE A 95 3.82 -5.47 -15.64
CA PHE A 95 3.54 -6.77 -15.02
C PHE A 95 3.59 -7.88 -16.06
N ALA A 96 4.14 -9.03 -15.66
CA ALA A 96 4.05 -10.24 -16.48
C ALA A 96 2.58 -10.56 -16.79
N PHE A 97 2.25 -10.66 -18.07
CA PHE A 97 0.97 -11.17 -18.54
C PHE A 97 1.23 -12.51 -19.24
N ASP A 98 0.47 -13.53 -18.88
CA ASP A 98 0.50 -14.80 -19.60
C ASP A 98 -0.14 -14.60 -20.98
N THR A 99 0.67 -14.67 -22.03
CA THR A 99 0.20 -14.65 -23.43
C THR A 99 -0.09 -16.03 -23.99
N SER A 100 0.15 -17.10 -23.22
CA SER A 100 -0.23 -18.44 -23.65
C SER A 100 -1.72 -18.63 -23.41
N SER A 101 -2.52 -18.26 -24.41
CA SER A 101 -3.87 -18.79 -24.54
C SER A 101 -3.77 -20.32 -24.54
N SER A 102 -4.51 -20.95 -23.62
CA SER A 102 -4.73 -22.40 -23.58
C SER A 102 -5.13 -22.97 -24.94
#